data_AF-A0A2A2IRB5-F1
#
_entry.id   AF-A0A2A2IRB5-F1
#
_cell.length_a   1.000
_cell.length_b   1.000
_cell.length_c   1.000
_cell.angle_alpha   90.00
_cell.angle_beta   90.00
_cell.angle_gamma   90.00
#
_symmetry.space_group_name_H-M   'P 1'
#
loop_
_entity.id
_entity.type
_entity.pdbx_description
1 polymer ?
#
loop_
_entity_poly.entity_id
_entity_poly.type
_entity_poly.pdbx_seq_one_letter_code
_entity_poly.pdbx_strand_id
1 'polypeptide(L)'
;MECEIKREFRGEVNGYEFDNQNAYFAVSNIIDTLEHKLGRKFGDFELAALIADAYFLYQDLGLSAEKFEDSCLSNISKGSLRFLPKNKKIKEYNELLGGLLS
;
A
#
# COMPACT_ATOMS: atom_id res chain seq x y z
N MET A 1 13.53 38.31 -9.19
CA MET A 1 12.70 37.60 -8.21
C MET A 1 12.33 36.29 -8.88
N GLU A 2 13.09 35.23 -8.58
CA GLU A 2 12.85 33.92 -9.18
C GLU A 2 11.62 33.31 -8.52
N CYS A 3 10.55 33.08 -9.29
CA CYS A 3 9.46 32.23 -8.86
C CYS A 3 9.97 30.80 -8.80
N GLU A 4 10.26 30.30 -7.59
CA GLU A 4 10.40 28.87 -7.35
C GLU A 4 9.07 28.20 -7.69
N ILE A 5 8.99 27.59 -8.88
CA ILE A 5 7.91 26.66 -9.20
C ILE A 5 8.09 25.49 -8.24
N LYS A 6 7.35 25.47 -7.14
CA LYS A 6 7.20 24.27 -6.30
C LYS A 6 6.66 23.17 -7.23
N ARG A 7 7.53 22.27 -7.67
CA ARG A 7 7.09 21.06 -8.35
C ARG A 7 6.35 20.23 -7.31
N GLU A 8 5.03 20.28 -7.36
CA GLU A 8 4.19 19.37 -6.61
C GLU A 8 4.51 17.95 -7.09
N PHE A 9 4.82 17.06 -6.14
CA PHE A 9 5.07 15.67 -6.45
C PHE A 9 3.80 15.07 -7.09
N ARG A 10 3.98 14.28 -8.15
CA ARG A 10 2.93 13.45 -8.73
C ARG A 10 3.51 12.07 -9.03
N GLY A 11 2.89 11.04 -8.49
CA GLY A 11 3.22 9.65 -8.74
C GLY A 11 1.96 8.85 -9.05
N GLU A 12 2.12 7.66 -9.58
CA GLU A 12 1.01 6.74 -9.87
C GLU A 12 1.41 5.32 -9.48
N VAL A 13 0.51 4.61 -8.78
CA VAL A 13 0.65 3.18 -8.51
C VAL A 13 -0.62 2.48 -8.94
N ASN A 14 -0.52 1.56 -9.90
CA ASN A 14 -1.65 0.79 -10.45
C ASN A 14 -2.84 1.66 -10.91
N GLY A 15 -2.57 2.84 -11.50
CA GLY A 15 -3.59 3.79 -11.93
C GLY A 15 -4.14 4.70 -10.82
N TYR A 16 -3.70 4.54 -9.57
CA TYR A 16 -4.03 5.45 -8.47
C TYR A 16 -2.98 6.55 -8.36
N GLU A 17 -3.40 7.80 -8.50
CA GLU A 17 -2.54 8.98 -8.46
C GLU A 17 -2.25 9.43 -7.03
N PHE A 18 -1.01 9.87 -6.79
CA PHE A 18 -0.52 10.38 -5.51
C PHE A 18 0.05 11.78 -5.70
N ASP A 19 -0.40 12.72 -4.87
CA ASP A 19 0.20 14.04 -4.66
C ASP A 19 1.15 14.06 -3.45
N ASN A 20 1.04 13.06 -2.56
CA ASN A 20 1.89 12.86 -1.41
C ASN A 20 3.01 11.84 -1.70
N GLN A 21 4.25 12.32 -1.72
CA GLN A 21 5.43 11.51 -2.02
C GLN A 21 5.64 10.34 -1.04
N ASN A 22 5.34 10.56 0.26
CA ASN A 22 5.51 9.51 1.26
C ASN A 22 4.43 8.43 1.11
N ALA A 23 3.19 8.82 0.81
CA ALA A 23 2.12 7.88 0.52
C ALA A 23 2.45 7.03 -0.72
N TYR A 24 2.92 7.69 -1.79
CA TYR A 24 3.37 7.01 -3.00
C TYR A 24 4.42 5.93 -2.72
N PHE A 25 5.50 6.28 -2.01
CA PHE A 25 6.56 5.31 -1.72
C PHE A 25 6.09 4.18 -0.81
N ALA A 26 5.30 4.48 0.23
CA ALA A 26 4.77 3.48 1.14
C ALA A 26 3.85 2.50 0.39
N VAL A 27 2.90 3.00 -0.40
CA VAL A 27 1.97 2.15 -1.17
C VAL A 27 2.72 1.32 -2.22
N SER A 28 3.66 1.93 -2.95
CA SER A 28 4.49 1.22 -3.93
C SER A 28 5.27 0.08 -3.27
N ASN A 29 5.92 0.33 -2.13
CA ASN A 29 6.72 -0.67 -1.41
C ASN A 29 5.86 -1.84 -0.89
N ILE A 30 4.67 -1.54 -0.38
CA ILE A 30 3.72 -2.56 0.12
C ILE A 30 3.22 -3.43 -1.04
N ILE A 31 2.86 -2.82 -2.17
CA ILE A 31 2.40 -3.56 -3.36
C ILE A 31 3.52 -4.41 -3.93
N ASP A 32 4.73 -3.86 -4.11
CA ASP A 32 5.89 -4.62 -4.60
C ASP A 32 6.20 -5.83 -3.69
N THR A 33 6.11 -5.64 -2.37
CA THR A 33 6.31 -6.73 -1.41
C THR A 33 5.24 -7.80 -1.53
N LEU A 34 3.98 -7.40 -1.69
CA LEU A 34 2.86 -8.31 -1.89
C LEU A 34 3.00 -9.10 -3.21
N GLU A 35 3.35 -8.42 -4.30
CA GLU A 35 3.61 -9.02 -5.61
C GLU A 35 4.75 -10.03 -5.57
N HIS A 36 5.86 -9.65 -4.93
CA HIS A 36 7.02 -10.52 -4.75
C HIS A 36 6.66 -11.75 -3.92
N LYS A 37 5.89 -11.58 -2.84
CA LYS A 37 5.45 -12.69 -1.97
C LYS A 37 4.53 -13.66 -2.71
N LEU A 38 3.65 -13.14 -3.57
CA LEU A 38 2.69 -13.93 -4.35
C LEU A 38 3.26 -14.43 -5.69
N GLY A 39 4.47 -14.01 -6.07
CA GLY A 39 5.11 -14.37 -7.33
C GLY A 39 4.36 -13.87 -8.57
N ARG A 40 3.57 -12.80 -8.44
CA ARG A 40 2.72 -12.26 -9.52
C ARG A 40 2.50 -10.76 -9.38
N LYS A 41 2.32 -10.08 -10.51
CA LYS A 41 1.96 -8.66 -10.53
C LYS A 41 0.46 -8.43 -10.39
N PHE A 42 0.10 -7.33 -9.74
CA PHE A 42 -1.25 -6.83 -9.56
C PHE A 42 -1.34 -5.44 -10.16
N GLY A 43 -2.06 -5.27 -11.27
CA GLY A 43 -2.45 -3.95 -11.78
C GLY A 43 -3.78 -3.49 -11.22
N ASP A 44 -4.02 -3.69 -9.91
CA ASP A 44 -5.31 -3.47 -9.29
C ASP A 44 -5.38 -2.09 -8.63
N PHE A 45 -6.08 -1.16 -9.30
CA PHE A 45 -6.38 0.18 -8.78
C PHE A 45 -7.01 0.12 -7.38
N GLU A 46 -7.93 -0.82 -7.15
CA GLU A 46 -8.66 -0.90 -5.88
C GLU A 46 -7.72 -1.28 -4.74
N LEU A 47 -6.72 -2.13 -4.99
CA LEU A 47 -5.72 -2.46 -3.99
C LEU A 47 -4.85 -1.25 -3.63
N ALA A 48 -4.40 -0.49 -4.63
CA ALA A 48 -3.62 0.73 -4.40
C ALA A 48 -4.42 1.78 -3.62
N ALA A 49 -5.69 1.99 -3.98
CA ALA A 49 -6.60 2.88 -3.27
C ALA A 49 -6.80 2.45 -1.80
N LEU A 50 -7.05 1.16 -1.54
CA LEU A 50 -7.24 0.65 -0.18
C LEU A 50 -6.00 0.81 0.70
N ILE A 51 -4.80 0.59 0.15
CA ILE A 51 -3.55 0.79 0.88
C ILE A 51 -3.32 2.28 1.14
N ALA A 52 -3.63 3.15 0.17
CA ALA A 52 -3.55 4.60 0.35
C ALA A 52 -4.52 5.10 1.43
N ASP A 53 -5.77 4.64 1.43
CA ASP A 53 -6.75 4.98 2.46
C ASP A 53 -6.28 4.54 3.86
N ALA A 54 -5.70 3.33 3.97
CA ALA A 54 -5.13 2.84 5.22
C ALA A 54 -3.93 3.70 5.68
N TYR A 55 -3.10 4.16 4.74
CA TYR A 55 -1.99 5.07 5.02
C TYR A 55 -2.49 6.41 5.60
N PHE A 56 -3.48 7.03 4.98
CA PHE A 56 -4.04 8.30 5.45
C PHE A 56 -4.71 8.14 6.82
N LEU A 57 -5.40 7.02 7.06
CA LEU A 57 -5.95 6.72 8.38
C LEU A 57 -4.85 6.62 9.45
N TYR A 58 -3.71 6.00 9.14
CA TYR A 58 -2.57 5.94 10.07
C TYR A 58 -1.99 7.33 10.34
N GLN A 59 -1.89 8.18 9.33
CA GLN A 59 -1.45 9.56 9.51
C GLN A 59 -2.42 10.36 10.39
N ASP A 60 -3.72 10.22 10.18
CA ASP A 60 -4.75 10.88 11.00
C ASP A 60 -4.70 10.43 12.47
N LEU A 61 -4.25 9.20 12.72
CA LEU A 61 -3.99 8.68 14.07
C LEU A 61 -2.64 9.15 14.67
N GLY A 62 -1.87 9.96 13.93
CA GLY A 62 -0.57 10.47 14.36
C GLY A 62 0.56 9.42 14.28
N LEU A 63 0.37 8.35 13.50
CA LEU A 63 1.39 7.33 13.29
C LEU A 63 2.32 7.71 12.13
N SER A 64 3.59 7.33 12.24
CA SER A 64 4.56 7.57 11.18
C SER A 64 4.34 6.62 10.00
N ALA A 65 4.77 7.05 8.80
CA ALA A 65 4.79 6.21 7.60
C ALA A 65 5.56 4.91 7.81
N GLU A 66 6.70 4.96 8.51
CA GLU A 66 7.51 3.79 8.87
C GLU A 66 6.71 2.77 9.69
N LYS A 67 5.96 3.21 10.71
CA LYS A 67 5.12 2.32 11.51
C LYS A 67 4.00 1.68 10.69
N PHE A 68 3.45 2.42 9.72
CA PHE A 68 2.47 1.89 8.80
C PHE A 68 3.08 0.79 7.91
N GLU A 69 4.23 1.07 7.28
CA GLU A 69 4.96 0.12 6.45
C GLU A 69 5.32 -1.15 7.24
N ASP A 70 5.95 -1.02 8.41
CA ASP A 70 6.29 -2.15 9.27
C ASP A 70 5.08 -3.01 9.62
N SER A 71 3.94 -2.38 9.93
CA SER A 71 2.69 -3.08 10.22
C SER A 71 2.18 -3.86 9.01
N CYS A 72 2.21 -3.25 7.83
CA CYS A 72 1.79 -3.89 6.58
C CYS A 72 2.70 -5.05 6.21
N LEU A 73 4.02 -4.84 6.21
CA LEU A 73 5.02 -5.84 5.87
C LEU A 73 5.01 -7.03 6.84
N SER A 74 4.82 -6.78 8.14
CA SER A 74 4.66 -7.84 9.15
C SER A 74 3.40 -8.69 8.88
N ASN A 75 2.29 -8.06 8.50
CA ASN A 75 1.06 -8.76 8.16
C ASN A 75 1.22 -9.59 6.88
N ILE A 76 1.80 -9.02 5.81
CA ILE A 76 2.04 -9.72 4.54
C ILE A 76 2.97 -10.92 4.77
N SER A 77 4.02 -10.76 5.58
CA SER A 77 4.94 -11.85 5.95
C SER A 77 4.23 -13.00 6.68
N LYS A 78 3.21 -12.69 7.48
CA LYS A 78 2.32 -13.65 8.16
C LYS A 78 1.19 -14.16 7.25
N GLY A 79 1.20 -13.81 5.97
CA GLY A 79 0.19 -14.22 4.99
C GLY A 79 -1.17 -13.54 5.20
N SER A 80 -1.18 -12.29 5.65
CA SER A 80 -2.38 -11.55 6.05
C SER A 80 -2.39 -10.12 5.53
N LEU A 81 -3.56 -9.61 5.16
CA LEU A 81 -3.85 -8.21 4.82
C LEU A 81 -4.83 -7.59 5.82
N ARG A 82 -4.80 -8.00 7.10
CA ARG A 82 -5.71 -7.51 8.16
C ARG A 82 -5.62 -6.02 8.46
N PHE A 83 -4.60 -5.33 7.96
CA PHE A 83 -4.47 -3.87 8.04
C PHE A 83 -5.43 -3.15 7.08
N LEU A 84 -5.93 -3.85 6.06
CA LEU A 84 -6.93 -3.33 5.13
C LEU A 84 -8.35 -3.68 5.62
N PRO A 85 -9.35 -2.85 5.27
CA PRO A 85 -10.74 -3.17 5.57
C PRO A 85 -11.17 -4.47 4.88
N LYS A 86 -12.16 -5.14 5.48
CA LYS A 86 -12.70 -6.39 4.92
C LYS A 86 -13.41 -6.09 3.60
N ASN A 87 -12.85 -6.59 2.51
CA ASN A 87 -13.41 -6.54 1.17
C ASN A 87 -13.26 -7.93 0.52
N LYS A 88 -14.16 -8.28 -0.40
CA LYS A 88 -14.12 -9.54 -1.16
C LYS A 88 -12.75 -9.79 -1.79
N LYS A 89 -12.15 -8.78 -2.43
CA LYS A 89 -10.80 -8.90 -3.02
C LYS A 89 -9.72 -9.17 -1.97
N ILE A 90 -9.79 -8.46 -0.84
CA ILE A 90 -8.85 -8.66 0.27
C ILE A 90 -8.97 -10.08 0.84
N LYS A 91 -10.16 -10.67 0.85
CA LYS A 91 -10.34 -12.07 1.22
C LYS A 91 -9.61 -12.99 0.23
N GLU A 92 -9.77 -12.78 -1.07
CA GLU A 92 -9.08 -13.57 -2.12
C GLU A 92 -7.55 -13.47 -1.99
N TYR A 93 -7.01 -12.28 -1.74
CA TYR A 93 -5.57 -12.09 -1.50
C TYR A 93 -5.10 -12.80 -0.22
N ASN A 94 -5.89 -12.78 0.86
CA ASN A 94 -5.57 -13.53 2.09
C ASN A 94 -5.57 -15.04 1.87
N GLU A 95 -6.50 -15.57 1.05
CA GLU A 95 -6.55 -17.00 0.73
C GLU A 95 -5.31 -17.43 -0.08
N LEU A 96 -4.87 -16.61 -1.04
CA LEU A 96 -3.62 -16.83 -1.78
C LEU A 96 -2.39 -16.77 -0.88
N LEU A 97 -2.31 -15.77 -0.01
CA LEU A 97 -1.20 -15.58 0.92
C LEU A 97 -1.12 -16.71 1.96
N GLY A 98 -2.25 -17.14 2.51
CA GLY A 98 -2.33 -18.24 3.47
C GLY A 98 -2.00 -19.59 2.84
N GLY A 99 -2.37 -19.79 1.57
CA GLY A 99 -2.04 -21.00 0.81
C GLY A 99 -0.53 -21.19 0.57
N LEU A 100 0.27 -20.13 0.60
CA LEU A 100 1.73 -20.20 0.45
C LEU A 100 2.47 -20.56 1.76
N LEU A 101 1.79 -20.49 2.91
CA LEU A 101 2.35 -20.83 4.22
C LEU A 101 2.01 -22.25 4.68
N SER A 102 1.22 -22.98 3.87
CA SER A 102 0.83 -24.39 4.09
C SER A 102 1.75 -25.33 3.33
#